data_AF-A0A259IJV7-F1
#
_entry.id   AF-A0A259IJV7-F1
#
_cell.length_a   1.000
_cell.length_b   1.000
_cell.length_c   1.000
_cell.angle_alpha   90.00
_cell.angle_beta   90.00
_cell.angle_gamma   90.00
#
_symmetry.space_group_name_H-M   'P 1'
#
loop_
_entity.id
_entity.type
_entity.pdbx_description
1 polymer ?
#
loop_
_entity_poly.entity_id
_entity_poly.type
_entity_poly.pdbx_seq_one_letter_code
_entity_poly.pdbx_strand_id
1 'polypeptide(L)'
;MRRFLSVATTIFISLAPFAFSSSAFSEGESGAEQLRQFVRNSKTAEGDFMQQQLRAPKANEPQDKGLKVVRQTQGRFVFQRPGRFIWDTQKPYEQKLIADGKQLILWDKDLNQATFRPAGQALAATPAAILFGETSLDQHFELVDGEDRLDMKWVALVPKKNPNAKNGNDLPYTKISVGMANGLPKALELIDGLGSVVLVTLDRIQLNINLPASRFTFNPPAGAEVLRLN
;
A
#
# COMPACT_ATOMS: atom_id res chain seq x y z
N MET A 1 -23.48 -86.08 -33.72
CA MET A 1 -24.12 -84.93 -33.03
C MET A 1 -23.03 -84.02 -32.48
N ARG A 2 -23.23 -82.71 -32.62
CA ARG A 2 -22.34 -81.58 -32.28
C ARG A 2 -21.60 -81.69 -30.93
N ARG A 3 -20.38 -81.11 -30.90
CA ARG A 3 -19.83 -80.13 -29.91
C ARG A 3 -18.29 -80.21 -29.92
N PHE A 4 -17.46 -79.19 -29.74
CA PHE A 4 -17.44 -77.73 -29.87
C PHE A 4 -15.96 -77.36 -29.52
N LEU A 5 -15.38 -76.33 -30.15
CA LEU A 5 -14.00 -75.84 -29.96
C LEU A 5 -13.68 -75.45 -28.50
N SER A 6 -12.39 -75.41 -28.16
CA SER A 6 -11.86 -74.25 -27.43
C SER A 6 -10.38 -74.01 -27.77
N VAL A 7 -10.11 -72.93 -28.50
CA VAL A 7 -8.77 -72.35 -28.73
C VAL A 7 -8.59 -71.27 -27.67
N ALA A 8 -7.57 -71.40 -26.82
CA ALA A 8 -7.24 -70.40 -25.82
C ALA A 8 -6.37 -69.30 -26.45
N THR A 9 -6.96 -68.13 -26.71
CA THR A 9 -6.22 -66.94 -27.15
C THR A 9 -5.78 -66.15 -25.91
N THR A 10 -4.48 -66.18 -25.61
CA THR A 10 -3.90 -65.39 -24.52
C THR A 10 -3.77 -63.93 -24.97
N ILE A 11 -4.56 -63.04 -24.36
CA ILE A 11 -4.50 -61.59 -24.59
C ILE A 11 -3.40 -61.02 -23.69
N PHE A 12 -2.33 -60.49 -24.29
CA PHE A 12 -1.34 -59.65 -23.59
C PHE A 12 -1.92 -58.24 -23.43
N ILE A 13 -2.25 -57.83 -22.21
CA ILE A 13 -2.62 -56.45 -21.88
C ILE A 13 -1.33 -55.68 -21.61
N SER A 14 -0.88 -54.87 -22.57
CA SER A 14 0.22 -53.93 -22.38
C SER A 14 -0.27 -52.72 -21.56
N LEU A 15 0.16 -52.63 -20.31
CA LEU A 15 -0.13 -51.49 -19.43
C LEU A 15 0.83 -50.34 -19.78
N ALA A 16 0.35 -49.37 -20.57
CA ALA A 16 1.12 -48.16 -20.86
C ALA A 16 1.08 -47.22 -19.63
N PRO A 17 2.23 -46.75 -19.12
CA PRO A 17 2.24 -45.78 -18.03
C PRO A 17 1.83 -44.41 -18.58
N PHE A 18 0.63 -43.95 -18.22
CA PHE A 18 0.23 -42.56 -18.41
C PHE A 18 1.10 -41.68 -17.50
N ALA A 19 2.11 -41.02 -18.08
CA ALA A 19 2.85 -39.97 -17.40
C ALA A 19 1.91 -38.76 -17.21
N PHE A 20 1.37 -38.60 -16.01
CA PHE A 20 0.75 -37.35 -15.59
C PHE A 20 1.85 -36.29 -15.55
N SER A 21 1.87 -35.42 -16.56
CA SER A 21 2.69 -34.21 -16.55
C SER A 21 2.06 -33.26 -15.53
N SER A 22 2.60 -33.28 -14.31
CA SER A 22 2.30 -32.27 -13.30
C SER A 22 2.73 -30.92 -13.84
N SER A 23 1.78 -30.17 -14.42
CA SER A 23 1.99 -28.75 -14.66
C SER A 23 2.04 -28.11 -13.28
N ALA A 24 3.26 -27.94 -12.75
CA ALA A 24 3.48 -27.07 -11.62
C ALA A 24 3.07 -25.68 -12.08
N PHE A 25 1.86 -25.25 -11.73
CA PHE A 25 1.53 -23.85 -11.77
C PHE A 25 2.56 -23.17 -10.88
N SER A 26 3.47 -22.42 -11.47
CA SER A 26 4.26 -21.44 -10.75
C SER A 26 3.26 -20.43 -10.21
N GLU A 27 2.72 -20.68 -9.02
CA GLU A 27 2.04 -19.64 -8.25
C GLU A 27 3.05 -18.52 -8.10
N GLY A 28 2.84 -17.44 -8.87
CA GLY A 28 3.63 -16.24 -8.73
C GLY A 28 3.58 -15.78 -7.28
N GLU A 29 4.67 -15.14 -6.83
CA GLU A 29 4.81 -14.65 -5.46
C GLU A 29 3.54 -13.92 -4.96
N SER A 30 3.07 -14.27 -3.76
CA SER A 30 1.85 -13.68 -3.18
C SER A 30 2.00 -12.17 -2.97
N GLY A 31 0.88 -11.45 -2.87
CA GLY A 31 0.92 -10.00 -2.63
C GLY A 31 1.63 -9.68 -1.31
N ALA A 32 1.34 -10.47 -0.27
CA ALA A 32 1.95 -10.31 1.04
C ALA A 32 3.47 -10.47 0.98
N GLU A 33 3.98 -11.47 0.26
CA GLU A 33 5.43 -11.66 0.14
C GLU A 33 6.08 -10.54 -0.69
N GLN A 34 5.44 -10.11 -1.80
CA GLN A 34 5.91 -8.96 -2.56
C GLN A 34 6.00 -7.70 -1.70
N LEU A 35 4.98 -7.45 -0.86
CA LEU A 35 4.96 -6.30 0.04
C LEU A 35 6.08 -6.39 1.08
N ARG A 36 6.29 -7.57 1.68
CA ARG A 36 7.40 -7.77 2.64
C ARG A 36 8.75 -7.56 1.97
N GLN A 37 8.96 -8.10 0.77
CA GLN A 37 10.19 -7.89 0.02
C GLN A 37 10.42 -6.41 -0.29
N PHE A 38 9.39 -5.70 -0.74
CA PHE A 38 9.46 -4.26 -1.00
C PHE A 38 9.91 -3.51 0.26
N VAL A 39 9.27 -3.74 1.41
CA VAL A 39 9.59 -3.05 2.67
C VAL A 39 11.02 -3.35 3.13
N ARG A 40 11.47 -4.61 3.01
CA ARG A 40 12.83 -5.02 3.41
C ARG A 40 13.92 -4.46 2.49
N ASN A 41 13.67 -4.44 1.18
CA ASN A 41 14.72 -4.23 0.18
C ASN A 41 14.79 -2.79 -0.37
N SER A 42 13.77 -1.96 -0.13
CA SER A 42 13.79 -0.55 -0.57
C SER A 42 14.31 0.37 0.54
N LYS A 43 15.58 0.79 0.44
CA LYS A 43 16.14 1.76 1.41
C LYS A 43 15.73 3.18 1.08
N THR A 44 15.66 3.49 -0.21
CA THR A 44 15.19 4.76 -0.75
C THR A 44 14.25 4.48 -1.90
N ALA A 45 13.29 5.37 -2.13
CA ALA A 45 12.60 5.42 -3.40
C ALA A 45 12.02 6.80 -3.67
N GLU A 46 11.72 7.06 -4.93
CA GLU A 46 10.84 8.16 -5.34
C GLU A 46 9.80 7.67 -6.33
N GLY A 47 8.75 8.47 -6.51
CA GLY A 47 7.73 8.23 -7.51
C GLY A 47 6.68 9.31 -7.49
N ASP A 48 5.57 9.03 -8.16
CA ASP A 48 4.42 9.90 -8.23
C ASP A 48 3.22 9.26 -7.57
N PHE A 49 2.32 10.10 -7.09
CA PHE A 49 1.05 9.64 -6.56
C PHE A 49 -0.11 10.44 -7.13
N MET A 50 -1.26 9.77 -7.21
CA MET A 50 -2.58 10.40 -7.29
C MET A 50 -3.42 9.85 -6.15
N GLN A 51 -3.91 10.74 -5.29
CA GLN A 51 -4.79 10.43 -4.18
C GLN A 51 -6.20 10.92 -4.48
N GLN A 52 -7.17 10.04 -4.29
CA GLN A 52 -8.59 10.32 -4.42
C GLN A 52 -9.27 10.01 -3.09
N GLN A 53 -10.08 10.95 -2.61
CA GLN A 53 -11.01 10.72 -1.53
C GLN A 53 -12.38 10.47 -2.14
N LEU A 54 -13.02 9.36 -1.78
CA LEU A 54 -14.30 8.94 -2.28
C LEU A 54 -15.28 8.69 -1.13
N ARG A 55 -16.57 8.82 -1.42
CA ARG A 55 -17.66 8.45 -0.50
C ARG A 55 -18.90 8.01 -1.27
N ALA A 56 -19.83 7.37 -0.57
CA ALA A 56 -21.16 7.15 -1.10
C ALA A 56 -21.84 8.49 -1.49
N PRO A 57 -22.67 8.51 -2.55
CA PRO A 57 -23.53 9.65 -2.85
C PRO A 57 -24.42 9.99 -1.66
N LYS A 58 -24.64 11.28 -1.40
CA LYS A 58 -25.64 11.74 -0.43
C LYS A 58 -27.03 11.65 -1.03
N ALA A 59 -28.07 11.63 -0.19
CA ALA A 59 -29.47 11.54 -0.63
C ALA A 59 -29.89 12.61 -1.65
N ASN A 60 -29.23 13.78 -1.64
CA ASN A 60 -29.48 14.91 -2.54
C ASN A 60 -28.58 14.93 -3.79
N GLU A 61 -27.74 13.91 -4.00
CA GLU A 61 -26.85 13.80 -5.15
C GLU A 61 -27.35 12.72 -6.12
N PRO A 62 -26.98 12.78 -7.42
CA PRO A 62 -27.26 11.70 -8.36
C PRO A 62 -26.74 10.37 -7.82
N GLN A 63 -27.66 9.41 -7.66
CA GLN A 63 -27.39 8.05 -7.18
C GLN A 63 -26.78 7.19 -8.29
N ASP A 64 -25.78 7.71 -9.00
CA ASP A 64 -25.03 6.94 -9.98
C ASP A 64 -24.38 5.75 -9.27
N LYS A 65 -24.26 4.61 -9.96
CA LYS A 65 -23.69 3.40 -9.38
C LYS A 65 -22.21 3.64 -9.04
N GLY A 66 -21.89 3.68 -7.74
CA GLY A 66 -20.51 3.68 -7.23
C GLY A 66 -20.19 4.82 -6.26
N LEU A 67 -18.93 4.88 -5.84
CA LEU A 67 -18.42 5.95 -4.99
C LEU A 67 -18.18 7.23 -5.81
N LYS A 68 -18.44 8.39 -5.20
CA LYS A 68 -18.17 9.70 -5.78
C LYS A 68 -16.82 10.21 -5.29
N VAL A 69 -15.98 10.69 -6.21
CA VAL A 69 -14.75 11.39 -5.88
C VAL A 69 -15.09 12.77 -5.33
N VAL A 70 -14.71 13.05 -4.09
CA VAL A 70 -14.92 14.34 -3.42
C VAL A 70 -13.70 15.24 -3.45
N ARG A 71 -12.52 14.64 -3.50
CA ARG A 71 -11.26 15.38 -3.56
C ARG A 71 -10.24 14.54 -4.31
N GLN A 72 -9.42 15.21 -5.11
CA GLN A 72 -8.28 14.60 -5.78
C GLN A 72 -7.05 15.47 -5.57
N THR A 73 -5.94 14.85 -5.21
CA THR A 73 -4.63 15.49 -5.15
C THR A 73 -3.61 14.64 -5.89
N GLN A 74 -2.55 15.27 -6.37
CA GLN A 74 -1.47 14.59 -7.07
C GLN A 74 -0.14 15.26 -6.78
N GLY A 75 0.92 14.48 -6.88
CA GLY A 75 2.23 14.98 -6.53
C GLY A 75 3.30 13.91 -6.60
N ARG A 76 4.39 14.16 -5.87
CA ARG A 76 5.56 13.28 -5.82
C ARG A 76 5.81 12.82 -4.40
N PHE A 77 6.36 11.62 -4.27
CA PHE A 77 6.87 11.16 -3.01
C PHE A 77 8.35 10.79 -3.13
N VAL A 78 9.05 10.93 -2.01
CA VAL A 78 10.40 10.40 -1.84
C VAL A 78 10.54 9.91 -0.41
N PHE A 79 11.19 8.78 -0.19
CA PHE A 79 11.48 8.29 1.13
C PHE A 79 12.89 7.76 1.25
N GLN A 80 13.37 7.76 2.49
CA GLN A 80 14.58 7.09 2.91
C GLN A 80 14.32 6.45 4.27
N ARG A 81 14.42 5.12 4.33
CA ARG A 81 14.26 4.41 5.59
C ARG A 81 15.51 4.57 6.48
N PRO A 82 15.34 4.60 7.82
CA PRO A 82 14.07 4.66 8.53
C PRO A 82 13.53 6.11 8.65
N GLY A 83 12.21 6.26 8.66
CA GLY A 83 11.53 7.44 9.20
C GLY A 83 11.68 8.77 8.44
N ARG A 84 12.28 8.78 7.24
CA ARG A 84 12.35 9.99 6.40
C ARG A 84 11.48 9.85 5.17
N PHE A 85 10.59 10.81 4.94
CA PHE A 85 9.82 10.89 3.71
C PHE A 85 9.39 12.32 3.40
N ILE A 86 9.05 12.55 2.13
CA ILE A 86 8.36 13.75 1.66
C ILE A 86 7.18 13.29 0.83
N TRP A 87 6.00 13.81 1.15
CA TRP A 87 4.81 13.74 0.34
C TRP A 87 4.52 15.15 -0.18
N ASP A 88 4.91 15.39 -1.43
CA ASP A 88 4.86 16.70 -2.08
C ASP A 88 3.62 16.79 -2.97
N THR A 89 2.53 17.32 -2.42
CA THR A 89 1.30 17.59 -3.16
C THR A 89 1.51 18.84 -4.01
N GLN A 90 1.38 18.69 -5.32
CA GLN A 90 1.59 19.75 -6.30
C GLN A 90 0.29 20.33 -6.84
N LYS A 91 -0.82 19.58 -6.75
CA LYS A 91 -2.15 20.02 -7.19
C LYS A 91 -3.25 19.49 -6.26
N PRO A 92 -4.36 20.23 -6.12
CA PRO A 92 -4.60 21.58 -6.65
C PRO A 92 -3.91 22.69 -5.84
N TYR A 93 -3.58 22.41 -4.57
CA TYR A 93 -2.93 23.33 -3.65
C TYR A 93 -1.58 22.74 -3.24
N GLU A 94 -0.54 23.57 -3.22
CA GLU A 94 0.83 23.12 -2.96
C GLU A 94 1.04 22.88 -1.46
N GLN A 95 1.19 21.62 -1.08
CA GLN A 95 1.42 21.22 0.32
C GLN A 95 2.53 20.16 0.39
N LYS A 96 3.44 20.30 1.34
CA LYS A 96 4.47 19.28 1.61
C LYS A 96 4.30 18.73 3.00
N LEU A 97 4.20 17.41 3.10
CA LEU A 97 4.34 16.69 4.35
C LEU A 97 5.72 16.05 4.41
N ILE A 98 6.53 16.42 5.39
CA ILE A 98 7.93 16.03 5.49
C ILE A 98 8.15 15.36 6.84
N ALA A 99 8.71 14.15 6.83
CA ALA A 99 9.30 13.54 8.01
C ALA A 99 10.83 13.59 7.86
N ASP A 100 11.50 14.24 8.81
CA ASP A 100 12.97 14.39 8.82
C ASP A 100 13.68 13.32 9.66
N GLY A 101 12.93 12.37 10.22
CA GLY A 101 13.39 11.34 11.16
C GLY A 101 13.26 11.72 12.63
N LYS A 102 12.85 12.95 12.95
CA LYS A 102 12.60 13.44 14.32
C LYS A 102 11.18 13.97 14.50
N GLN A 103 10.69 14.68 13.50
CA GLN A 103 9.41 15.38 13.53
C GLN A 103 8.72 15.30 12.17
N LEU A 104 7.41 15.55 12.20
CA LEU A 104 6.58 15.76 11.03
C LEU A 104 6.39 17.26 10.81
N ILE A 105 6.60 17.71 9.58
CA ILE A 105 6.47 19.08 9.15
C ILE A 105 5.41 19.13 8.06
N LEU A 106 4.35 19.89 8.29
CA LEU A 106 3.37 20.22 7.27
C LEU A 106 3.64 21.65 6.80
N TRP A 107 4.06 21.80 5.55
CA TRP A 107 4.18 23.07 4.86
C TRP A 107 2.98 23.28 3.96
N ASP A 108 2.26 24.38 4.17
CA ASP A 108 1.21 24.86 3.29
C ASP A 108 1.70 26.15 2.61
N LYS A 109 1.89 26.09 1.28
CA LYS A 109 2.44 27.20 0.52
C LYS A 109 1.47 28.38 0.43
N ASP A 110 0.20 28.08 0.26
CA ASP A 110 -0.84 29.09 0.03
C ASP A 110 -1.13 29.88 1.31
N LEU A 111 -1.06 29.20 2.46
CA LEU A 111 -1.13 29.84 3.77
C LEU A 111 0.20 30.43 4.24
N ASN A 112 1.31 30.16 3.51
CA ASN A 112 2.66 30.53 3.92
C ASN A 112 2.97 30.07 5.37
N GLN A 113 2.58 28.85 5.72
CA GLN A 113 2.61 28.34 7.09
C GLN A 113 3.31 26.99 7.19
N ALA A 114 4.22 26.87 8.15
CA ALA A 114 4.88 25.62 8.52
C ALA A 114 4.42 25.15 9.91
N THR A 115 3.89 23.93 9.99
CA THR A 115 3.44 23.31 11.24
C THR A 115 4.33 22.13 11.59
N PHE A 116 4.94 22.17 12.77
CA PHE A 116 5.85 21.14 13.28
C PHE A 116 5.16 20.33 14.38
N ARG A 117 5.28 19.00 14.30
CA ARG A 117 4.76 18.05 15.30
C ARG A 117 5.80 16.96 15.58
N PRO A 118 5.98 16.50 16.82
CA PRO A 118 6.78 15.32 17.10
C PRO A 118 6.34 14.12 16.25
N ALA A 119 7.31 13.34 15.74
CA ALA A 119 7.01 12.27 14.79
C ALA A 119 6.07 11.18 15.34
N GLY A 120 5.99 11.01 16.68
CA GLY A 120 5.26 9.96 17.41
C GLY A 120 3.91 9.52 16.82
N GLN A 121 2.78 9.88 17.44
CA GLN A 121 1.45 9.48 16.95
C GLN A 121 1.10 10.05 15.55
N ALA A 122 1.82 11.10 15.11
CA ALA A 122 1.55 11.79 13.85
C ALA A 122 1.91 10.95 12.61
N LEU A 123 2.87 10.03 12.72
CA LEU A 123 3.21 9.11 11.64
C LEU A 123 2.09 8.10 11.35
N ALA A 124 1.37 7.63 12.37
CA ALA A 124 0.35 6.58 12.21
C ALA A 124 -0.87 6.99 11.36
N ALA A 125 -1.07 8.30 11.12
CA ALA A 125 -2.29 8.82 10.53
C ALA A 125 -2.23 9.06 9.01
N THR A 126 -1.10 8.83 8.34
CA THR A 126 -0.98 9.14 6.90
C THR A 126 -0.76 7.88 6.03
N PRO A 127 -1.41 7.79 4.85
CA PRO A 127 -1.22 6.68 3.91
C PRO A 127 0.26 6.43 3.55
N ALA A 128 1.03 7.52 3.40
CA ALA A 128 2.44 7.47 3.07
C ALA A 128 3.30 6.84 4.18
N ALA A 129 3.00 7.12 5.45
CA ALA A 129 3.76 6.59 6.56
C ALA A 129 3.56 5.07 6.75
N ILE A 130 2.36 4.55 6.45
CA ILE A 130 2.12 3.10 6.44
C ILE A 130 3.07 2.39 5.48
N LEU A 131 3.27 2.93 4.27
CA LEU A 131 4.19 2.31 3.31
C LEU A 131 5.65 2.60 3.58
N PHE A 132 6.00 3.82 3.99
CA PHE A 132 7.38 4.33 3.89
C PHE A 132 8.04 4.66 5.24
N GLY A 133 7.26 4.70 6.32
CA GLY A 133 7.78 5.02 7.66
C GLY A 133 8.48 3.83 8.31
N GLU A 134 7.95 2.63 8.13
CA GLU A 134 8.38 1.45 8.85
C GLU A 134 9.39 0.58 8.10
N THR A 135 10.26 -0.05 8.87
CA THR A 135 11.21 -1.07 8.38
C THR A 135 10.64 -2.48 8.44
N SER A 136 9.54 -2.68 9.19
CA SER A 136 8.91 -4.00 9.35
C SER A 136 7.41 -3.89 9.62
N LEU A 137 6.60 -3.96 8.56
CA LEU A 137 5.14 -3.98 8.68
C LEU A 137 4.63 -5.10 9.59
N ASP A 138 5.29 -6.28 9.57
CA ASP A 138 4.88 -7.44 10.36
C ASP A 138 4.95 -7.20 11.89
N GLN A 139 5.59 -6.13 12.37
CA GLN A 139 5.57 -5.78 13.80
C GLN A 139 4.22 -5.19 14.24
N HIS A 140 3.52 -4.51 13.32
CA HIS A 140 2.29 -3.78 13.61
C HIS A 140 1.07 -4.39 12.94
N PHE A 141 1.27 -5.12 11.85
CA PHE A 141 0.19 -5.68 11.05
C PHE A 141 0.40 -7.16 10.81
N GLU A 142 -0.70 -7.90 10.75
CA GLU A 142 -0.78 -9.17 10.06
C GLU A 142 -1.11 -8.88 8.58
N LEU A 143 -0.32 -9.45 7.67
CA LEU A 143 -0.51 -9.29 6.23
C LEU A 143 -1.33 -10.46 5.71
N VAL A 144 -2.53 -10.17 5.22
CA VAL A 144 -3.48 -11.18 4.71
C VAL A 144 -3.66 -10.97 3.22
N ASP A 145 -3.33 -11.97 2.41
CA ASP A 145 -3.59 -11.95 0.97
C ASP A 145 -5.11 -11.86 0.71
N GLY A 146 -5.50 -10.92 -0.14
CA GLY A 146 -6.87 -10.69 -0.58
C GLY A 146 -7.07 -11.09 -2.04
N GLU A 147 -8.20 -10.69 -2.61
CA GLU A 147 -8.53 -10.97 -4.00
C GLU A 147 -7.66 -10.15 -4.97
N ASP A 148 -7.22 -10.80 -6.05
CA ASP A 148 -6.57 -10.13 -7.16
C ASP A 148 -7.61 -9.27 -7.91
N ARG A 149 -7.34 -7.97 -8.04
CA ARG A 149 -8.20 -7.03 -8.77
C ARG A 149 -7.38 -5.93 -9.42
N LEU A 150 -7.81 -5.49 -10.61
CA LEU A 150 -7.12 -4.46 -11.40
C LEU A 150 -5.64 -4.81 -11.63
N ASP A 151 -5.36 -6.08 -11.99
CA ASP A 151 -4.02 -6.63 -12.22
C ASP A 151 -3.04 -6.47 -11.03
N MET A 152 -3.59 -6.35 -9.82
CA MET A 152 -2.82 -6.25 -8.57
C MET A 152 -3.19 -7.38 -7.62
N LYS A 153 -2.19 -7.89 -6.91
CA LYS A 153 -2.34 -8.76 -5.75
C LYS A 153 -2.56 -7.91 -4.52
N TRP A 154 -3.77 -7.95 -3.95
CA TRP A 154 -4.10 -7.09 -2.82
C TRP A 154 -3.75 -7.74 -1.50
N VAL A 155 -3.24 -6.93 -0.57
CA VAL A 155 -2.85 -7.35 0.78
C VAL A 155 -3.59 -6.49 1.78
N ALA A 156 -4.37 -7.11 2.66
CA ALA A 156 -4.95 -6.43 3.80
C ALA A 156 -3.93 -6.34 4.95
N LEU A 157 -3.81 -5.15 5.53
CA LEU A 157 -2.98 -4.89 6.69
C LEU A 157 -3.89 -4.88 7.92
N VAL A 158 -3.96 -6.03 8.61
CA VAL A 158 -4.80 -6.20 9.81
C VAL A 158 -3.98 -5.79 11.04
N PRO A 159 -4.35 -4.71 11.75
CA PRO A 159 -3.57 -4.24 12.89
C PRO A 159 -3.52 -5.31 13.99
N LYS A 160 -2.32 -5.59 14.51
CA LYS A 160 -2.15 -6.48 15.65
C LYS A 160 -2.64 -5.78 16.91
N LYS A 161 -3.32 -6.53 17.80
CA LYS A 161 -3.68 -6.01 19.13
C LYS A 161 -2.42 -5.58 19.86
N ASN A 162 -2.29 -4.30 20.16
CA ASN A 162 -1.24 -3.80 21.03
C ASN A 162 -1.68 -3.95 22.50
N PRO A 163 -1.09 -4.85 23.30
CA PRO A 163 -1.47 -5.06 24.70
C PRO A 163 -1.21 -3.84 25.60
N ASN A 164 -0.43 -2.85 25.14
CA ASN A 164 -0.12 -1.62 25.87
C ASN A 164 -0.88 -0.39 25.33
N ALA A 165 -1.74 -0.54 24.33
CA ALA A 165 -2.53 0.57 23.81
C ALA A 165 -3.64 0.92 24.79
N LYS A 166 -3.54 2.12 25.39
CA LYS A 166 -4.51 2.61 26.38
C LYS A 166 -5.92 2.81 25.79
N ASN A 167 -5.99 3.02 24.48
CA ASN A 167 -7.20 3.00 23.68
C ASN A 167 -6.92 2.04 22.51
N GLY A 168 -7.89 1.21 22.12
CA GLY A 168 -7.70 0.29 20.99
C GLY A 168 -7.18 1.03 19.74
N ASN A 169 -6.36 0.32 18.96
CA ASN A 169 -5.76 0.71 17.69
C ASN A 169 -6.04 2.16 17.21
N ASP A 170 -5.12 3.10 17.49
CA ASP A 170 -5.23 4.56 17.23
C ASP A 170 -5.31 4.96 15.72
N LEU A 171 -5.57 4.01 14.81
CA LEU A 171 -5.71 4.29 13.39
C LEU A 171 -7.11 4.84 13.08
N PRO A 172 -7.23 5.92 12.28
CA PRO A 172 -8.54 6.46 11.88
C PRO A 172 -9.25 5.59 10.82
N TYR A 173 -8.69 4.42 10.49
CA TYR A 173 -9.14 3.54 9.41
C TYR A 173 -9.55 2.18 9.96
N THR A 174 -10.65 1.65 9.43
CA THR A 174 -11.18 0.31 9.73
C THR A 174 -10.58 -0.75 8.80
N LYS A 175 -10.19 -0.36 7.58
CA LYS A 175 -9.52 -1.23 6.62
C LYS A 175 -8.37 -0.49 5.94
N ILE A 176 -7.24 -1.18 5.81
CA ILE A 176 -6.08 -0.74 5.04
C ILE A 176 -5.69 -1.88 4.11
N SER A 177 -5.47 -1.57 2.83
CA SER A 177 -5.04 -2.56 1.86
C SER A 177 -4.05 -1.97 0.86
N VAL A 178 -3.08 -2.79 0.42
CA VAL A 178 -2.05 -2.40 -0.55
C VAL A 178 -2.15 -3.32 -1.77
N GLY A 179 -2.28 -2.75 -2.95
CA GLY A 179 -2.25 -3.46 -4.22
C GLY A 179 -0.80 -3.56 -4.72
N MET A 180 -0.30 -4.78 -4.88
CA MET A 180 1.05 -5.09 -5.37
C MET A 180 1.01 -5.55 -6.82
N ALA A 181 1.94 -5.08 -7.63
CA ALA A 181 2.19 -5.63 -8.96
C ALA A 181 3.70 -5.62 -9.26
N ASN A 182 4.22 -6.73 -9.77
CA ASN A 182 5.63 -6.89 -10.14
C ASN A 182 6.60 -6.48 -9.01
N GLY A 183 6.29 -6.83 -7.76
CA GLY A 183 7.13 -6.53 -6.59
C GLY A 183 7.06 -5.08 -6.11
N LEU A 184 6.18 -4.25 -6.68
CA LEU A 184 6.04 -2.84 -6.32
C LEU A 184 4.62 -2.51 -5.86
N PRO A 185 4.46 -1.62 -4.86
CA PRO A 185 3.15 -1.12 -4.49
C PRO A 185 2.61 -0.21 -5.62
N LYS A 186 1.39 -0.47 -6.08
CA LYS A 186 0.71 0.31 -7.11
C LYS A 186 -0.50 1.05 -6.59
N ALA A 187 -1.11 0.56 -5.52
CA ALA A 187 -2.24 1.22 -4.89
C ALA A 187 -2.25 1.02 -3.37
N LEU A 188 -2.87 1.98 -2.68
CA LEU A 188 -3.29 1.86 -1.29
C LEU A 188 -4.77 2.23 -1.23
N GLU A 189 -5.53 1.46 -0.47
CA GLU A 189 -6.93 1.72 -0.17
C GLU A 189 -7.09 1.78 1.35
N LEU A 190 -7.63 2.89 1.85
CA LEU A 190 -7.94 3.09 3.26
C LEU A 190 -9.42 3.42 3.40
N ILE A 191 -10.11 2.72 4.29
CA ILE A 191 -11.53 2.93 4.56
C ILE A 191 -11.70 3.36 6.00
N ASP A 192 -12.40 4.47 6.23
CA ASP A 192 -12.72 4.96 7.58
C ASP A 192 -14.01 4.32 8.15
N GLY A 193 -14.35 4.63 9.40
CA GLY A 193 -15.55 4.12 10.06
C GLY A 193 -16.88 4.64 9.49
N LEU A 194 -16.83 5.67 8.65
CA LEU A 194 -17.99 6.27 7.99
C LEU A 194 -18.18 5.78 6.54
N GLY A 195 -17.27 4.92 6.05
CA GLY A 195 -17.27 4.41 4.69
C GLY A 195 -16.63 5.36 3.67
N SER A 196 -15.94 6.42 4.09
CA SER A 196 -15.10 7.19 3.19
C SER A 196 -13.89 6.35 2.79
N VAL A 197 -13.54 6.42 1.51
CA VAL A 197 -12.40 5.69 0.95
C VAL A 197 -11.33 6.69 0.54
N VAL A 198 -10.09 6.44 0.94
CA VAL A 198 -8.91 7.10 0.37
C VAL A 198 -8.21 6.08 -0.51
N LEU A 199 -8.18 6.35 -1.81
CA LEU A 199 -7.45 5.56 -2.79
C LEU A 199 -6.21 6.36 -3.21
N VAL A 200 -5.04 5.79 -2.99
CA VAL A 200 -3.77 6.34 -3.46
C VAL A 200 -3.22 5.41 -4.54
N THR A 201 -2.97 5.93 -5.72
CA THR A 201 -2.29 5.21 -6.80
C THR A 201 -0.85 5.71 -6.91
N LEU A 202 0.08 4.79 -7.12
CA LEU A 202 1.51 5.07 -7.20
C LEU A 202 2.04 4.70 -8.58
N ASP A 203 2.86 5.57 -9.14
CA ASP A 203 3.46 5.35 -10.45
C ASP A 203 4.92 5.83 -10.50
N ARG A 204 5.63 5.42 -11.55
CA ARG A 204 7.02 5.80 -11.85
C ARG A 204 7.98 5.60 -10.66
N ILE A 205 7.76 4.53 -9.90
CA ILE A 205 8.54 4.19 -8.71
C ILE A 205 9.97 3.80 -9.11
N GLN A 206 10.96 4.46 -8.52
CA GLN A 206 12.37 4.15 -8.65
C GLN A 206 12.94 3.80 -7.27
N LEU A 207 13.49 2.61 -7.12
CA LEU A 207 14.05 2.13 -5.86
C LEU A 207 15.55 2.39 -5.76
N ASN A 208 16.05 2.45 -4.53
CA ASN A 208 17.47 2.47 -4.17
C ASN A 208 18.26 3.60 -4.86
N ILE A 209 17.58 4.73 -5.07
CA ILE A 209 18.17 5.97 -5.58
C ILE A 209 19.12 6.60 -4.56
N ASN A 210 20.16 7.28 -5.06
CA ASN A 210 21.08 8.03 -4.20
C ASN A 210 20.43 9.35 -3.77
N LEU A 211 20.19 9.51 -2.47
CA LEU A 211 19.58 10.71 -1.90
C LEU A 211 20.50 11.32 -0.82
N PRO A 212 20.87 12.60 -0.92
CA PRO A 212 21.57 13.28 0.16
C PRO A 212 20.61 13.48 1.34
N ALA A 213 21.13 13.34 2.57
CA ALA A 213 20.31 13.52 3.78
C ALA A 213 19.66 14.91 3.88
N SER A 214 20.30 15.93 3.30
CA SER A 214 19.77 17.29 3.22
C SER A 214 18.45 17.40 2.44
N ARG A 215 18.08 16.38 1.66
CA ARG A 215 16.82 16.35 0.91
C ARG A 215 15.60 16.43 1.83
N PHE A 216 15.69 15.92 3.07
CA PHE A 216 14.60 15.88 4.05
C PHE A 216 14.65 17.03 5.05
N THR A 217 15.59 17.96 4.90
CA THR A 217 15.67 19.17 5.72
C THR A 217 14.74 20.24 5.15
N PHE A 218 13.92 20.84 6.01
CA PHE A 218 13.04 21.93 5.63
C PHE A 218 13.29 23.17 6.48
N ASN A 219 13.60 24.27 5.81
CA ASN A 219 13.68 25.59 6.41
C ASN A 219 12.51 26.41 5.88
N PRO A 220 11.57 26.86 6.74
CA PRO A 220 10.49 27.74 6.31
C PRO A 220 11.06 29.00 5.62
N PRO A 221 10.45 29.46 4.51
CA PRO A 221 10.91 30.67 3.83
C PRO A 221 10.72 31.91 4.72
N ALA A 222 11.44 32.98 4.40
CA ALA A 222 11.31 34.24 5.14
C ALA A 222 9.85 34.74 5.11
N GLY A 223 9.35 35.17 6.28
CA GLY A 223 7.96 35.64 6.44
C GLY A 223 6.92 34.53 6.59
N ALA A 224 7.30 33.25 6.56
CA ALA A 224 6.38 32.15 6.87
C ALA A 224 5.97 32.14 8.34
N GLU A 225 4.69 31.85 8.60
CA GLU A 225 4.21 31.55 9.94
C GLU A 225 4.72 30.17 10.39
N VAL A 226 5.18 30.07 11.64
CA VAL A 226 5.71 28.82 12.18
C VAL A 226 4.94 28.42 13.43
N LEU A 227 4.17 27.33 13.31
CA LEU A 227 3.44 26.72 14.41
C LEU A 227 4.18 25.47 14.92
N ARG A 228 4.29 25.34 16.24
CA ARG A 228 4.85 24.15 16.89
C ARG A 228 3.79 23.57 17.82
N LEU A 229 3.37 22.34 17.55
CA LEU A 229 2.39 21.62 18.35
C LEU A 229 3.12 20.55 19.15
N ASN A 230 2.81 20.46 20.44
CA ASN A 230 3.43 19.54 21.39
C ASN A 230 2.62 18.25 21.53
#